data_AF-A0A3D0PAY7-F1
#
_entry.id   AF-A0A3D0PAY7-F1
#
_cell.length_a   1.000
_cell.length_b   1.000
_cell.length_c   1.000
_cell.angle_alpha   90.00
_cell.angle_beta   90.00
_cell.angle_gamma   90.00
#
_symmetry.space_group_name_H-M   'P 1'
#
loop_
_entity.id
_entity.type
_entity.pdbx_description
1 polymer ?
#
loop_
_entity_poly.entity_id
_entity_poly.type
_entity_poly.pdbx_seq_one_letter_code
_entity_poly.pdbx_strand_id
1 'polypeptide(L)'
;MPPALETELKDLLTRAGQQREVLLDSGAGMVRIDLKADNVALWSNTLSDVGADTNLLLACESSTGELSSTRLTWVVGAAIRPAVIEDSSHAQKLLQSLGASSAQTALIAQQCPGLGKAVTWALWLDRHGWLSASPVPRSGELTWLMPAQS
;
A
#
# COMPACT_ATOMS: atom_id res chain seq x y z
N MET A 1 13.92 -10.99 3.88
CA MET A 1 13.29 -10.83 2.55
C MET A 1 14.03 -11.68 1.53
N PRO A 2 13.36 -12.40 0.60
CA PRO A 2 14.03 -13.12 -0.48
C PRO A 2 14.79 -12.16 -1.42
N PRO A 3 15.99 -12.52 -1.92
CA PRO A 3 16.79 -11.63 -2.78
C PRO A 3 16.04 -11.12 -4.03
N ALA A 4 15.25 -11.99 -4.68
CA ALA A 4 14.47 -11.60 -5.86
C ALA A 4 13.45 -10.49 -5.56
N LEU A 5 12.81 -10.54 -4.38
CA LEU A 5 11.85 -9.52 -3.96
C LEU A 5 12.54 -8.19 -3.65
N GLU A 6 13.75 -8.24 -3.07
CA GLU A 6 14.54 -7.02 -2.87
C GLU A 6 14.92 -6.38 -4.20
N THR A 7 15.28 -7.17 -5.22
CA THR A 7 15.52 -6.69 -6.58
C THR A 7 14.27 -6.04 -7.18
N GLU A 8 13.11 -6.69 -7.10
CA GLU A 8 11.84 -6.14 -7.61
C GLU A 8 11.50 -4.78 -6.97
N LEU A 9 11.72 -4.62 -5.66
CA LEU A 9 11.47 -3.36 -4.96
C LEU A 9 12.51 -2.27 -5.34
N LYS A 10 13.77 -2.65 -5.57
CA LYS A 10 14.81 -1.72 -6.07
C LYS A 10 14.53 -1.26 -7.50
N ASP A 11 14.02 -2.15 -8.34
CA ASP A 11 13.58 -1.81 -9.70
C ASP A 11 12.37 -0.88 -9.66
N LEU A 12 11.41 -1.12 -8.77
CA LEU A 12 10.29 -0.22 -8.52
C LEU A 12 10.77 1.17 -8.07
N LEU A 13 11.74 1.24 -7.15
CA LEU A 13 12.36 2.51 -6.75
C LEU A 13 13.06 3.22 -7.91
N THR A 14 13.78 2.47 -8.74
CA THR A 14 14.45 3.01 -9.93
C THR A 14 13.44 3.61 -10.90
N ARG A 15 12.31 2.91 -11.14
CA ARG A 15 11.19 3.41 -11.97
C ARG A 15 10.55 4.67 -11.40
N ALA A 16 10.42 4.75 -10.08
CA ALA A 16 9.87 5.92 -9.40
C ALA A 16 10.76 7.17 -9.51
N GLY A 17 12.06 6.97 -9.72
CA GLY A 17 13.04 8.02 -9.93
C GLY A 17 13.04 9.07 -8.81
N GLN A 18 13.33 10.32 -9.17
CA GLN A 18 13.38 11.44 -8.23
C GLN A 18 12.02 11.82 -7.65
N GLN A 19 10.93 11.56 -8.38
CA GLN A 19 9.58 11.87 -7.92
C GLN A 19 9.12 10.94 -6.79
N ARG A 20 9.81 9.79 -6.64
CA ARG A 20 9.47 8.75 -5.66
C ARG A 20 8.02 8.28 -5.81
N GLU A 21 7.49 8.33 -7.03
CA GLU A 21 6.14 7.88 -7.36
C GLU A 21 6.13 7.19 -8.73
N VAL A 22 5.31 6.14 -8.86
CA VAL A 22 4.96 5.54 -10.16
C VAL A 22 3.47 5.75 -10.36
N LEU A 23 3.10 6.38 -11.48
CA LEU A 23 1.71 6.56 -11.90
C LEU A 23 1.40 5.65 -13.08
N LEU A 24 0.30 4.91 -12.98
CA LEU A 24 -0.13 3.92 -13.96
C LEU A 24 -1.59 4.17 -14.29
N ASP A 25 -1.91 4.25 -15.59
CA ASP A 25 -3.30 4.30 -16.04
C ASP A 25 -3.87 2.87 -16.06
N SER A 26 -5.02 2.67 -15.40
CA SER A 26 -5.75 1.40 -15.41
C SER A 26 -6.83 1.32 -16.49
N GLY A 27 -7.12 2.43 -17.19
CA GLY A 27 -8.29 2.59 -18.05
C GLY A 27 -9.59 2.87 -17.29
N ALA A 28 -9.61 2.74 -15.96
CA ALA A 28 -10.74 3.05 -15.08
C ALA A 28 -10.34 4.01 -13.94
N GLY A 29 -9.33 4.85 -14.18
CA GLY A 29 -8.68 5.71 -13.19
C GLY A 29 -7.21 5.36 -13.02
N MET A 30 -6.51 6.10 -12.17
CA MET A 30 -5.07 5.89 -11.97
C MET A 30 -4.79 4.95 -10.80
N VAL A 31 -3.64 4.29 -10.88
CA VAL A 31 -2.94 3.66 -9.75
C VAL A 31 -1.66 4.44 -9.47
N ARG A 32 -1.41 4.72 -8.20
CA ARG A 32 -0.17 5.35 -7.74
C ARG A 32 0.58 4.42 -6.80
N ILE A 33 1.86 4.22 -7.04
CA ILE A 33 2.77 3.65 -6.05
C ILE A 33 3.61 4.79 -5.49
N ASP A 34 3.38 5.12 -4.23
CA ASP A 34 4.03 6.20 -3.51
C ASP A 34 5.18 5.62 -2.68
N LEU A 35 6.39 6.10 -2.96
CA LEU A 35 7.61 5.73 -2.27
C LEU A 35 8.22 6.95 -1.56
N LYS A 36 7.48 8.04 -1.36
CA LYS A 36 8.02 9.22 -0.67
C LYS A 36 8.38 8.85 0.77
N ALA A 37 9.56 9.27 1.19
CA ALA A 37 10.13 8.95 2.49
C ALA A 37 9.17 9.25 3.65
N ASP A 38 8.54 10.42 3.62
CA ASP A 38 7.62 10.86 4.68
C ASP A 38 6.37 9.99 4.75
N ASN A 39 5.83 9.57 3.60
CA ASN A 39 4.67 8.69 3.54
C ASN A 39 5.03 7.28 4.02
N VAL A 40 6.18 6.74 3.57
CA VAL A 40 6.70 5.47 4.06
C VAL A 40 6.89 5.50 5.58
N ALA A 41 7.49 6.57 6.12
CA ALA A 41 7.69 6.76 7.55
C ALA A 41 6.37 6.81 8.33
N LEU A 42 5.38 7.56 7.83
CA LEU A 42 4.05 7.64 8.44
C LEU A 42 3.39 6.26 8.53
N TRP A 43 3.45 5.48 7.45
CA TRP A 43 2.86 4.15 7.44
C TRP A 43 3.63 3.17 8.33
N SER A 44 4.96 3.22 8.35
CA SER A 44 5.78 2.37 9.21
C SER A 44 5.52 2.64 10.69
N ASN A 45 5.38 3.92 11.09
CA ASN A 45 4.99 4.29 12.45
C ASN A 45 3.58 3.79 12.78
N THR A 46 2.66 3.87 11.81
CA THR A 46 1.31 3.32 12.01
C THR A 46 1.34 1.81 12.17
N LEU A 47 2.18 1.10 11.39
CA LEU A 47 2.37 -0.35 11.50
C LEU A 47 2.96 -0.77 12.86
N SER A 48 3.84 0.02 13.47
CA SER A 48 4.37 -0.32 14.80
C SER A 48 3.30 -0.33 15.89
N ASP A 49 2.19 0.37 15.67
CA ASP A 49 1.06 0.45 16.60
C ASP A 49 0.01 -0.65 16.36
N VAL A 50 0.08 -1.36 15.22
CA VAL A 50 -0.85 -2.44 14.87
C VAL A 50 -0.14 -3.80 14.78
N GLY A 51 -0.76 -4.84 15.34
CA GLY A 51 -0.11 -6.12 15.67
C GLY A 51 0.70 -6.80 14.55
N ALA A 52 1.60 -7.68 14.98
CA ALA A 52 2.65 -8.30 14.16
C ALA A 52 2.16 -9.03 12.90
N ASP A 53 0.93 -9.57 12.88
CA ASP A 53 0.42 -10.36 11.75
C ASP A 53 -0.13 -9.51 10.59
N THR A 54 -0.19 -8.19 10.75
CA THR A 54 -0.74 -7.26 9.75
C THR A 54 0.12 -7.23 8.48
N ASN A 55 -0.49 -7.51 7.32
CA ASN A 55 0.15 -7.38 6.02
C ASN A 55 -0.57 -6.42 5.06
N LEU A 56 -1.64 -5.78 5.53
CA LEU A 56 -2.27 -4.63 4.88
C LEU A 56 -2.67 -3.55 5.89
N LEU A 57 -2.45 -2.29 5.51
CA LEU A 57 -3.05 -1.12 6.15
C LEU A 57 -4.00 -0.45 5.16
N LEU A 58 -5.21 -0.11 5.61
CA LEU A 58 -6.24 0.47 4.78
C LEU A 58 -6.68 1.81 5.36
N ALA A 59 -6.65 2.88 4.57
CA ALA A 59 -7.29 4.13 4.96
C ALA A 59 -8.79 4.05 4.67
N CYS A 60 -9.60 3.93 5.72
CA CYS A 60 -11.04 3.72 5.63
C CYS A 60 -11.84 4.92 6.17
N GLU A 61 -13.07 5.08 5.70
CA GLU A 61 -13.99 6.14 6.17
C GLU A 61 -14.41 5.96 7.64
N SER A 62 -14.56 4.71 8.07
CA SER A 62 -14.97 4.35 9.43
C SER A 62 -13.93 3.49 10.14
N SER A 63 -13.74 3.74 11.43
CA SER A 63 -12.93 2.94 12.35
C SER A 63 -13.71 1.77 12.97
N THR A 64 -15.03 1.73 12.86
CA THR A 64 -15.90 0.75 13.52
C THR A 64 -16.62 -0.15 12.51
N GLY A 65 -17.17 -1.26 13.00
CA GLY A 65 -17.90 -2.23 12.18
C GLY A 65 -16.98 -3.15 11.36
N GLU A 66 -17.59 -3.98 10.52
CA GLU A 66 -16.90 -4.88 9.60
C GLU A 66 -16.15 -4.09 8.52
N LEU A 67 -15.08 -4.68 7.97
CA LEU A 67 -14.38 -4.06 6.83
C LEU A 67 -15.29 -3.96 5.60
N SER A 68 -16.21 -4.91 5.42
CA SER A 68 -17.21 -4.91 4.34
C SER A 68 -18.20 -3.74 4.40
N SER A 69 -18.36 -3.09 5.56
CA SER A 69 -19.30 -1.99 5.77
C SER A 69 -18.66 -0.60 5.69
N THR A 70 -17.42 -0.50 5.21
CA THR A 70 -16.71 0.78 5.03
C THR A 70 -16.15 0.89 3.61
N ARG A 71 -15.62 2.05 3.24
CA ARG A 71 -14.93 2.28 1.96
C ARG A 71 -13.51 2.77 2.20
N LEU A 72 -12.66 2.58 1.20
CA LEU A 72 -11.39 3.28 1.13
C LEU A 72 -11.62 4.77 0.95
N THR A 73 -10.81 5.58 1.60
CA THR A 73 -10.81 7.05 1.48
C THR A 73 -9.37 7.57 1.54
N TRP A 74 -9.20 8.89 1.44
CA TRP A 74 -7.86 9.50 1.47
C TRP A 74 -7.28 9.45 2.88
N VAL A 75 -5.95 9.52 3.01
CA VAL A 75 -5.27 9.30 4.30
C VAL A 75 -5.61 10.34 5.38
N VAL A 76 -5.73 11.62 5.03
CA VAL A 76 -5.98 12.70 6.00
C VAL A 76 -7.34 12.54 6.68
N GLY A 77 -7.32 12.21 7.97
CA GLY A 77 -8.53 12.01 8.78
C GLY A 77 -9.17 10.62 8.62
N ALA A 78 -8.56 9.72 7.85
CA ALA A 78 -9.04 8.34 7.73
C ALA A 78 -8.83 7.53 9.01
N ALA A 79 -9.70 6.55 9.18
CA ALA A 79 -9.45 5.46 10.11
C ALA A 79 -8.49 4.45 9.46
N ILE A 80 -7.31 4.26 10.05
CA ILE A 80 -6.39 3.22 9.57
C ILE A 80 -6.83 1.87 10.13
N ARG A 81 -7.21 0.96 9.23
CA ARG A 81 -7.69 -0.38 9.57
C ARG A 81 -6.64 -1.42 9.13
N PRO A 82 -6.07 -2.22 10.06
CA PRO A 82 -5.22 -3.34 9.69
C PRO A 82 -6.05 -4.47 9.10
N ALA A 83 -5.46 -5.21 8.17
CA ALA A 83 -6.02 -6.42 7.61
C ALA A 83 -4.93 -7.47 7.36
N VAL A 84 -5.37 -8.72 7.27
CA VAL A 84 -4.54 -9.86 6.87
C VAL A 84 -5.12 -10.44 5.59
N ILE A 85 -4.27 -10.59 4.58
CA ILE A 85 -4.59 -11.25 3.31
C ILE A 85 -3.65 -12.44 3.10
N GLU A 86 -4.13 -13.45 2.38
CA GLU A 86 -3.34 -14.65 2.11
C GLU A 86 -2.49 -14.51 0.84
N ASP A 87 -3.00 -13.75 -0.12
CA ASP A 87 -2.35 -13.51 -1.40
C ASP A 87 -2.86 -12.22 -2.09
N SER A 88 -2.31 -11.91 -3.25
CA SER A 88 -2.69 -10.74 -4.03
C SER A 88 -4.12 -10.84 -4.61
N SER A 89 -4.70 -12.03 -4.76
CA SER A 89 -6.09 -12.20 -5.20
C SER A 89 -7.08 -11.88 -4.08
N HIS A 90 -6.76 -12.26 -2.83
CA HIS A 90 -7.47 -11.80 -1.64
C HIS A 90 -7.39 -10.28 -1.49
N ALA A 91 -6.23 -9.68 -1.73
CA ALA A 91 -6.09 -8.22 -1.78
C ALA A 91 -7.04 -7.58 -2.79
N GLN A 92 -7.10 -8.09 -4.02
CA GLN A 92 -7.98 -7.56 -5.07
C GLN A 92 -9.45 -7.57 -4.67
N LYS A 93 -9.95 -8.72 -4.20
CA LYS A 93 -11.35 -8.86 -3.77
C LYS A 93 -11.69 -7.90 -2.63
N LEU A 94 -10.78 -7.78 -1.65
CA LEU A 94 -10.95 -6.86 -0.53
C LEU A 94 -11.01 -5.40 -1.02
N LEU A 95 -10.04 -4.96 -1.82
CA LEU A 95 -9.98 -3.59 -2.32
C LEU A 95 -11.20 -3.24 -3.20
N GLN A 96 -11.69 -4.19 -4.01
CA GLN A 96 -12.92 -4.04 -4.78
C GLN A 96 -14.14 -3.86 -3.87
N SER A 97 -14.25 -4.68 -2.82
CA SER A 97 -15.34 -4.54 -1.84
C SER A 97 -15.30 -3.18 -1.12
N LEU A 98 -14.13 -2.55 -1.04
CA LEU A 98 -13.93 -1.24 -0.42
C LEU A 98 -14.04 -0.06 -1.41
N GLY A 99 -14.42 -0.31 -2.67
CA GLY A 99 -14.75 0.75 -3.64
C GLY A 99 -13.70 1.00 -4.73
N ALA A 100 -12.59 0.26 -4.78
CA ALA A 100 -11.66 0.33 -5.91
C ALA A 100 -12.19 -0.43 -7.13
N SER A 101 -11.83 0.02 -8.34
CA SER A 101 -12.21 -0.70 -9.57
C SER A 101 -11.37 -1.96 -9.78
N SER A 102 -11.92 -2.95 -10.48
CA SER A 102 -11.21 -4.19 -10.81
C SER A 102 -9.90 -3.94 -11.58
N ALA A 103 -9.89 -2.93 -12.46
CA ALA A 103 -8.71 -2.56 -13.24
C ALA A 103 -7.58 -1.99 -12.35
N GLN A 104 -7.92 -1.12 -11.40
CA GLN A 104 -6.95 -0.59 -10.44
C GLN A 104 -6.40 -1.70 -9.54
N THR A 105 -7.25 -2.58 -9.03
CA THR A 105 -6.77 -3.67 -8.15
C THR A 105 -5.90 -4.68 -8.88
N ALA A 106 -6.17 -4.93 -10.16
CA ALA A 106 -5.31 -5.79 -10.98
C ALA A 106 -3.90 -5.21 -11.13
N LEU A 107 -3.79 -3.89 -11.34
CA LEU A 107 -2.49 -3.21 -11.37
C LEU A 107 -1.77 -3.26 -10.02
N ILE A 108 -2.47 -3.05 -8.90
CA ILE A 108 -1.87 -3.21 -7.56
C ILE A 108 -1.28 -4.62 -7.41
N ALA A 109 -2.03 -5.66 -7.76
CA ALA A 109 -1.54 -7.03 -7.63
C ALA A 109 -0.33 -7.34 -8.52
N GLN A 110 -0.17 -6.63 -9.64
CA GLN A 110 0.96 -6.78 -10.56
C GLN A 110 2.18 -5.91 -10.18
N GLN A 111 1.94 -4.75 -9.56
CA GLN A 111 2.94 -3.69 -9.44
C GLN A 111 3.38 -3.45 -7.99
N CYS A 112 2.80 -4.16 -7.02
CA CYS A 112 3.21 -4.17 -5.62
C CYS A 112 3.96 -5.49 -5.29
N PRO A 113 5.29 -5.53 -5.40
CA PRO A 113 6.08 -6.71 -5.08
C PRO A 113 5.80 -7.22 -3.67
N GLY A 114 5.65 -8.53 -3.53
CA GLY A 114 5.45 -9.18 -2.23
C GLY A 114 4.10 -8.95 -1.57
N LEU A 115 3.11 -8.34 -2.24
CA LEU A 115 1.75 -8.16 -1.72
C LEU A 115 1.11 -9.50 -1.32
N GLY A 116 0.60 -9.58 -0.08
CA GLY A 116 0.05 -10.80 0.51
C GLY A 116 1.11 -11.86 0.83
N LYS A 117 2.40 -11.52 0.76
CA LYS A 117 3.52 -12.41 1.07
C LYS A 117 4.44 -11.77 2.12
N ALA A 118 5.54 -11.19 1.68
CA ALA A 118 6.65 -10.78 2.54
C ALA A 118 6.76 -9.26 2.72
N VAL A 119 5.85 -8.46 2.14
CA VAL A 119 5.84 -7.00 2.27
C VAL A 119 4.46 -6.56 2.72
N THR A 120 4.39 -5.78 3.79
CA THR A 120 3.18 -5.07 4.20
C THR A 120 2.97 -3.86 3.27
N TRP A 121 1.74 -3.66 2.82
CA TRP A 121 1.37 -2.53 1.98
C TRP A 121 0.26 -1.69 2.63
N ALA A 122 0.35 -0.37 2.50
CA ALA A 122 -0.74 0.55 2.82
C ALA A 122 -1.49 0.91 1.53
N LEU A 123 -2.82 0.92 1.57
CA LEU A 123 -3.69 1.24 0.43
C LEU A 123 -4.79 2.23 0.78
N TRP A 124 -5.08 3.13 -0.15
CA TRP A 124 -6.09 4.17 0.00
C TRP A 124 -6.61 4.66 -1.35
N LEU A 125 -7.78 5.29 -1.36
CA LEU A 125 -8.27 6.05 -2.52
C LEU A 125 -8.02 7.54 -2.25
N ASP A 126 -7.40 8.25 -3.17
CA ASP A 126 -7.32 9.71 -3.03
C ASP A 126 -8.62 10.42 -3.44
N ARG A 127 -8.66 11.75 -3.30
CA ARG A 127 -9.83 12.57 -3.65
C ARG A 127 -10.24 12.49 -5.13
N HIS A 128 -9.36 12.01 -6.00
CA HIS A 128 -9.59 11.82 -7.42
C HIS A 128 -10.02 10.38 -7.74
N GLY A 129 -10.19 9.52 -6.73
CA GLY A 129 -10.52 8.11 -6.88
C GLY A 129 -9.32 7.27 -7.34
N TRP A 130 -8.09 7.76 -7.19
CA TRP A 130 -6.90 7.01 -7.56
C TRP A 130 -6.53 6.03 -6.46
N LEU A 131 -6.37 4.76 -6.82
CA LEU A 131 -5.91 3.74 -5.88
C LEU A 131 -4.42 3.90 -5.67
N SER A 132 -4.04 4.33 -4.48
CA SER A 132 -2.67 4.56 -4.11
C SER A 132 -2.18 3.46 -3.18
N ALA A 133 -0.90 3.12 -3.29
CA ALA A 133 -0.24 2.14 -2.44
C ALA A 133 1.16 2.60 -2.02
N SER A 134 1.57 2.27 -0.80
CA SER A 134 2.93 2.48 -0.30
C SER A 134 3.42 1.21 0.38
N PRO A 135 4.68 0.77 0.14
CA PRO A 135 5.27 -0.28 0.95
C PRO A 135 5.43 0.24 2.38
N VAL A 136 5.27 -0.66 3.34
CA VAL A 136 5.34 -0.35 4.78
C VAL A 136 6.40 -1.22 5.42
N PRO A 137 7.68 -0.80 5.39
CA PRO A 137 8.74 -1.57 6.02
C PRO A 137 8.53 -1.70 7.51
N ARG A 138 8.85 -2.88 8.05
CA ARG A 138 9.04 -3.06 9.49
C ARG A 138 10.42 -2.54 9.91
N SER A 139 10.64 -2.43 11.22
CA SER A 139 11.93 -1.98 11.75
C SER A 139 13.09 -2.81 11.18
N GLY A 140 14.06 -2.13 10.56
CA GLY A 140 15.22 -2.74 9.91
C GLY A 140 15.00 -3.23 8.48
N GLU A 141 13.77 -3.21 7.96
CA GLU A 141 13.47 -3.58 6.57
C GLU A 141 13.53 -2.36 5.64
N LEU A 142 13.89 -2.61 4.38
CA LEU A 142 13.88 -1.62 3.29
C LEU A 142 14.46 -0.26 3.70
N THR A 143 15.53 -0.26 4.50
CA THR A 143 16.13 0.97 5.05
C THR A 143 16.57 1.95 3.97
N TRP A 144 16.80 1.48 2.74
CA TRP A 144 17.11 2.27 1.56
C TRP A 144 15.89 3.00 0.94
N LEU A 145 14.65 2.68 1.36
CA LEU A 145 13.47 3.48 1.04
C LEU A 145 13.35 4.72 1.93
N MET A 146 13.98 4.73 3.09
CA MET A 146 13.97 5.88 3.99
C MET A 146 15.36 6.55 3.91
N PRO A 147 15.47 7.86 3.72
CA PRO A 147 16.75 8.53 3.86
C PRO A 147 17.27 8.26 5.28
N ALA A 148 18.59 8.08 5.43
CA ALA A 148 19.20 8.02 6.74
C ALA A 148 18.80 9.30 7.50
N GLN A 149 18.25 9.15 8.70
CA GLN A 149 18.02 10.30 9.57
C GLN A 149 19.39 10.89 9.89
N SER A 150 19.69 12.04 9.29
CA SER A 150 20.85 12.87 9.57
C SER A 150 20.68 13.65 10.86
#